data_AF-Q70Y42-F1
#
_entry.id   AF-Q70Y42-F1
#
_cell.length_a   1.000
_cell.length_b   1.000
_cell.length_c   1.000
_cell.angle_alpha   90.00
_cell.angle_beta   90.00
_cell.angle_gamma   90.00
#
_symmetry.space_group_name_H-M   'P 1'
#
loop_
_entity.id
_entity.type
_entity.pdbx_description
1 polymer ?
#
loop_
_entity_poly.entity_id
_entity_poly.type
_entity_poly.pdbx_seq_one_letter_code
_entity_poly.pdbx_strand_id
1 'polypeptide(L)'
;LENMCWRIWNLARKKKQIEGEEAQRLSKRRLERERARRDATADMSEDLSEGEKGEAIGDLSVHGDSTRGRMPRISSVDAIEALTSQFKDKKLYIVLISIHGLIRGEDMELGRDSDTGGQVKYVVELARALGSMPGVYRVDLLTRQISAPDVDWSYGEPTEMLTPRSSDSFMHEMGESSGAYIIRIPFGPRDNIFLKNFSGHTFKNLLMVHSACFADVKSSRRAIGGGQPIWPVAIHGHYADAGDSAALLSGALNVPMLFTGHSLGRDKLDQLLKQGRQTREEINATYKIMRRIEAEEIALDASEIVVTSTRQEIEEQWRLYDGFDVVLERKLRARIKRGVSCYGRYMPRMVIIPPGMEFNHITIHDGDVDGESEGTDENSAVLDPPIWSEIMRFFTNP
;
A
#
# COMPACT_ATOMS: atom_id res chain seq x y z
N LEU A 1 12.85 49.22 50.68
CA LEU A 1 14.12 48.93 49.97
C LEU A 1 14.43 47.43 49.96
N GLU A 2 14.41 46.73 51.09
CA GLU A 2 14.68 45.26 51.17
C GLU A 2 13.79 44.40 50.24
N ASN A 3 12.50 44.69 50.18
CA ASN A 3 11.54 43.95 49.33
C ASN A 3 11.84 44.11 47.82
N MET A 4 12.49 45.21 47.42
CA MET A 4 12.87 45.48 46.03
C MET A 4 14.18 44.78 45.67
N CYS A 5 15.17 44.81 46.58
CA CYS A 5 16.43 44.09 46.42
C CYS A 5 16.21 42.58 46.29
N TRP A 6 15.30 42.00 47.09
CA TRP A 6 14.97 40.57 47.02
C TRP A 6 14.32 40.18 45.68
N ARG A 7 13.41 41.01 45.15
CA ARG A 7 12.78 40.76 43.85
C ARG A 7 13.78 40.84 42.70
N ILE A 8 14.67 41.82 42.71
CA ILE A 8 15.72 41.96 41.69
C ILE A 8 16.67 40.75 41.74
N TRP A 9 17.09 40.35 42.93
CA TRP A 9 17.95 39.17 43.12
C TRP A 9 17.28 37.88 42.62
N ASN A 10 15.99 37.68 42.94
CA ASN A 10 15.28 36.47 42.55
C ASN A 10 15.01 36.41 41.03
N LEU A 11 14.74 37.57 40.39
CA LEU A 11 14.62 37.67 38.93
C LEU A 11 15.96 37.40 38.23
N ALA A 12 17.07 37.96 38.74
CA ALA A 12 18.40 37.69 38.19
C ALA A 12 18.80 36.21 38.32
N ARG A 13 18.46 35.57 39.45
CA ARG A 13 18.67 34.14 39.68
C ARG A 13 17.86 33.29 38.70
N LYS A 14 16.58 33.62 38.49
CA LYS A 14 15.68 32.89 37.58
C LYS A 14 16.09 33.06 36.12
N LYS A 15 16.54 34.26 35.73
CA LYS A 15 17.13 34.52 34.41
C LYS A 15 18.37 33.65 34.18
N LYS A 16 19.30 33.62 35.14
CA LYS A 16 20.53 32.81 35.04
C LYS A 16 20.24 31.31 34.97
N GLN A 17 19.18 30.85 35.65
CA GLN A 17 18.73 29.46 35.57
C GLN A 17 18.22 29.13 34.15
N ILE A 18 17.35 29.98 33.58
CA ILE A 18 16.82 29.80 32.22
C ILE A 18 17.94 29.82 31.18
N GLU A 19 18.88 30.77 31.29
CA GLU A 19 20.06 30.84 30.41
C GLU A 19 20.91 29.56 30.50
N GLY A 20 21.06 28.98 31.70
CA GLY A 20 21.74 27.70 31.88
C GLY A 20 21.01 26.53 31.24
N GLU A 21 19.69 26.46 31.38
CA GLU A 21 18.84 25.43 30.75
C GLU A 21 18.84 25.54 29.22
N GLU A 22 18.80 26.76 28.67
CA GLU A 22 18.91 27.00 27.22
C GLU A 22 20.29 26.65 26.67
N ALA A 23 21.36 27.00 27.39
CA ALA A 23 22.73 26.63 27.02
C ALA A 23 22.92 25.11 27.01
N GLN A 24 22.35 24.39 27.99
CA GLN A 24 22.35 22.93 28.02
C GLN A 24 21.56 22.33 26.85
N ARG A 25 20.38 22.86 26.53
CA ARG A 25 19.58 22.42 25.37
C ARG A 25 20.32 22.66 24.06
N LEU A 26 20.95 23.81 23.88
CA LEU A 26 21.75 24.15 22.70
C LEU A 26 22.99 23.24 22.57
N SER A 27 23.68 22.98 23.68
CA SER A 27 24.83 22.06 23.74
C SER A 27 24.42 20.63 23.35
N LYS A 28 23.33 20.12 23.93
CA LYS A 28 22.80 18.80 23.60
C LYS A 28 22.44 18.70 22.10
N ARG A 29 21.77 19.72 21.56
CA ARG A 29 21.40 19.78 20.13
C ARG A 29 22.63 19.87 19.22
N ARG A 30 23.69 20.55 19.64
CA ARG A 30 24.98 20.60 18.91
C ARG A 30 25.67 19.24 18.91
N LEU A 31 25.73 18.57 20.07
CA LEU A 31 26.31 17.24 20.19
C LEU A 31 25.55 16.21 19.33
N GLU A 32 24.22 16.27 19.34
CA GLU A 32 23.36 15.42 18.50
C GLU A 32 23.58 15.69 17.00
N ARG A 33 23.79 16.95 16.59
CA ARG A 33 24.13 17.31 15.20
C ARG A 33 25.53 16.84 14.81
N GLU A 34 26.52 16.97 15.68
CA GLU A 34 27.88 16.48 15.42
C GLU A 34 27.91 14.95 15.34
N ARG A 35 27.17 14.24 16.19
CA ARG A 35 26.98 12.80 16.10
C ARG A 35 26.30 12.42 14.78
N ALA A 36 25.19 13.08 14.43
CA ALA A 36 24.51 12.86 13.16
C ALA A 36 25.39 13.12 11.92
N ARG A 37 26.30 14.10 11.97
CA ARG A 37 27.28 14.35 10.90
C ARG A 37 28.31 13.23 10.80
N ARG A 38 28.86 12.76 11.92
CA ARG A 38 29.80 11.63 11.93
C ARG A 38 29.14 10.36 11.40
N ASP A 39 27.92 10.07 11.83
CA ASP A 39 27.14 8.92 11.36
C ASP A 39 26.88 9.01 9.84
N ALA A 40 26.49 10.19 9.34
CA ALA A 40 26.28 10.40 7.90
C ALA A 40 27.58 10.31 7.07
N THR A 41 28.73 10.63 7.66
CA THR A 41 30.03 10.52 6.99
C THR A 41 30.50 9.06 6.94
N ALA A 42 30.18 8.27 7.98
CA ALA A 42 30.38 6.83 7.97
C ALA A 42 29.47 6.13 6.94
N ASP A 43 28.21 6.56 6.81
CA ASP A 43 27.26 6.01 5.82
C ASP A 43 27.76 6.19 4.36
N MET A 44 28.36 7.33 4.02
CA MET A 44 28.94 7.56 2.68
C MET A 44 30.16 6.68 2.38
N SER A 45 30.80 6.10 3.40
CA SER A 45 31.92 5.16 3.21
C SER A 45 31.47 3.71 3.06
N GLU A 46 30.28 3.36 3.54
CA GLU A 46 29.72 1.99 3.41
C GLU A 46 28.99 1.80 2.07
N ASP A 47 28.23 2.80 1.60
CA ASP A 47 27.50 2.74 0.31
C ASP A 47 28.46 2.65 -0.91
N LEU A 48 29.69 3.14 -0.80
CA LEU A 48 30.72 2.98 -1.85
C LEU A 48 31.30 1.55 -1.88
N SER A 49 31.13 0.76 -0.82
CA SER A 49 31.66 -0.61 -0.75
C SER A 49 30.66 -1.68 -1.20
N GLU A 50 29.35 -1.39 -1.13
CA GLU A 50 28.30 -2.30 -1.62
C GLU A 50 28.00 -2.14 -3.12
N GLY A 51 28.47 -1.05 -3.74
CA GLY A 51 28.33 -0.79 -5.19
C GLY A 51 29.47 -1.30 -6.08
N GLU A 52 30.56 -1.83 -5.51
CA GLU A 52 31.79 -2.17 -6.25
C GLU A 52 32.16 -3.68 -6.13
N LYS A 53 31.16 -4.56 -6.16
CA LYS A 53 31.36 -6.00 -6.38
C LYS A 53 30.59 -6.51 -7.59
N GLY A 54 30.99 -5.99 -8.75
CA GLY A 54 30.73 -6.58 -10.06
C GLY A 54 32.06 -6.86 -10.76
N GLU A 55 32.31 -8.13 -11.04
CA GLU A 55 33.26 -8.69 -12.03
C GLU A 55 34.75 -8.32 -11.96
N ALA A 56 35.54 -9.21 -11.34
CA ALA A 56 36.88 -9.52 -11.82
C ALA A 56 37.14 -11.03 -11.69
N ILE A 57 37.32 -11.68 -12.85
CA ILE A 57 37.77 -13.07 -12.97
C ILE A 57 39.24 -13.13 -12.56
N GLY A 58 39.60 -14.06 -11.68
CA GLY A 58 40.98 -14.33 -11.29
C GLY A 58 41.08 -15.47 -10.28
N ASP A 59 41.59 -16.61 -10.74
CA ASP A 59 41.64 -17.91 -10.09
C ASP A 59 42.74 -18.01 -9.00
N LEU A 60 42.60 -19.02 -8.12
CA LEU A 60 43.58 -19.64 -7.19
C LEU A 60 43.76 -19.12 -5.73
N SER A 61 43.39 -20.02 -4.80
CA SER A 61 44.21 -20.59 -3.71
C SER A 61 44.04 -20.12 -2.23
N VAL A 62 43.43 -21.04 -1.45
CA VAL A 62 43.85 -21.62 -0.14
C VAL A 62 43.83 -20.78 1.16
N HIS A 63 42.97 -21.26 2.08
CA HIS A 63 42.96 -21.17 3.55
C HIS A 63 42.76 -19.81 4.25
N GLY A 64 41.65 -19.74 4.99
CA GLY A 64 41.38 -18.73 6.00
C GLY A 64 39.97 -18.88 6.55
N ASP A 65 39.81 -19.72 7.56
CA ASP A 65 38.59 -20.00 8.29
C ASP A 65 37.89 -18.70 8.73
N SER A 66 36.70 -18.43 8.21
CA SER A 66 35.86 -17.32 8.67
C SER A 66 34.45 -17.84 8.86
N THR A 67 34.09 -18.01 10.14
CA THR A 67 32.74 -18.26 10.64
C THR A 67 31.82 -17.08 10.30
N ARG A 68 31.48 -16.92 9.03
CA ARG A 68 30.29 -16.17 8.62
C ARG A 68 29.11 -17.11 8.77
N GLY A 69 28.39 -16.96 9.88
CA GLY A 69 27.11 -17.62 10.08
C GLY A 69 26.25 -17.46 8.84
N ARG A 70 26.04 -18.55 8.11
CA ARG A 70 25.01 -18.63 7.08
C ARG A 70 23.70 -18.31 7.79
N MET A 71 23.12 -17.14 7.51
CA MET A 71 21.72 -16.91 7.85
C MET A 71 20.93 -18.06 7.24
N PRO A 72 20.10 -18.79 8.02
CA PRO A 72 19.24 -19.80 7.46
C PRO A 72 18.37 -19.13 6.41
N ARG A 73 18.36 -19.66 5.19
CA ARG A 73 17.33 -19.30 4.20
C ARG A 73 16.03 -19.89 4.72
N ILE A 74 15.33 -19.13 5.56
CA ILE A 74 13.96 -19.46 5.97
C ILE A 74 13.14 -19.49 4.68
N SER A 75 12.53 -20.63 4.37
CA SER A 75 11.60 -20.73 3.26
C SER A 75 10.49 -19.70 3.46
N SER A 76 9.96 -19.09 2.39
CA SER A 76 8.82 -18.17 2.51
C SER A 76 7.64 -18.84 3.22
N VAL A 77 7.49 -20.15 3.07
CA VAL A 77 6.49 -20.97 3.76
C VAL A 77 6.72 -21.00 5.28
N ASP A 78 7.96 -21.26 5.73
CA ASP A 78 8.30 -21.30 7.15
C ASP A 78 8.17 -19.91 7.82
N ALA A 79 8.50 -18.84 7.07
CA ALA A 79 8.32 -17.47 7.51
C ALA A 79 6.84 -17.12 7.65
N ILE A 80 6.00 -17.55 6.69
CA ILE A 80 4.56 -17.39 6.75
C ILE A 80 3.99 -18.22 7.90
N GLU A 81 4.42 -19.45 8.13
CA GLU A 81 3.92 -20.30 9.22
C GLU A 81 4.29 -19.74 10.61
N ALA A 82 5.51 -19.22 10.78
CA ALA A 82 5.93 -18.54 12.00
C ALA A 82 5.14 -17.25 12.25
N LEU A 83 4.91 -16.45 11.19
CA LEU A 83 4.07 -15.26 11.26
C LEU A 83 2.62 -15.65 11.60
N THR A 84 2.08 -16.64 10.91
CA THR A 84 0.73 -17.17 11.09
C THR A 84 0.50 -17.61 12.54
N SER A 85 1.46 -18.33 13.12
CA SER A 85 1.41 -18.77 14.52
C SER A 85 1.42 -17.58 15.49
N GLN A 86 2.13 -16.50 15.16
CA GLN A 86 2.20 -15.28 15.97
C GLN A 86 0.90 -14.45 15.94
N PHE A 87 0.16 -14.50 14.83
CA PHE A 87 -1.05 -13.68 14.62
C PHE A 87 -2.36 -14.47 14.72
N LYS A 88 -2.32 -15.80 14.84
CA LYS A 88 -3.50 -16.69 14.86
C LYS A 88 -4.58 -16.25 15.87
N ASP A 89 -4.16 -15.76 17.03
CA ASP A 89 -5.08 -15.35 18.10
C ASP A 89 -5.51 -13.88 18.04
N LYS A 90 -4.89 -13.07 17.16
CA LYS A 90 -5.03 -11.61 17.19
C LYS A 90 -6.30 -11.06 16.52
N LYS A 91 -7.12 -11.91 15.88
CA LYS A 91 -8.39 -11.56 15.22
C LYS A 91 -8.35 -10.19 14.54
N LEU A 92 -7.47 -10.05 13.55
CA LEU A 92 -7.20 -8.78 12.88
C LEU A 92 -8.39 -8.36 12.00
N TYR A 93 -8.70 -7.06 12.02
CA TYR A 93 -9.67 -6.46 11.11
C TYR A 93 -8.95 -5.47 10.20
N ILE A 94 -9.10 -5.62 8.89
CA ILE A 94 -8.45 -4.77 7.88
C ILE A 94 -9.54 -4.10 7.04
N VAL A 95 -9.36 -2.82 6.75
CA VAL A 95 -10.26 -2.06 5.86
C VAL A 95 -9.49 -1.70 4.60
N LEU A 96 -10.03 -2.07 3.44
CA LEU A 96 -9.57 -1.63 2.13
C LEU A 96 -10.55 -0.59 1.60
N ILE A 97 -10.07 0.43 0.90
CA ILE A 97 -10.92 1.47 0.29
C ILE A 97 -10.60 1.57 -1.19
N SER A 98 -11.61 1.40 -2.03
CA SER A 98 -11.55 1.62 -3.48
C SER A 98 -12.87 2.18 -3.97
N ILE A 99 -12.88 3.43 -4.41
CA ILE A 99 -14.12 4.19 -4.61
C ILE A 99 -14.63 4.15 -6.06
N HIS A 100 -13.77 4.45 -7.04
CA HIS A 100 -14.11 4.38 -8.46
C HIS A 100 -14.11 2.93 -8.98
N GLY A 101 -14.63 2.79 -10.20
CA GLY A 101 -14.78 1.50 -10.87
C GLY A 101 -16.02 0.73 -10.42
N LEU A 102 -16.36 -0.29 -11.20
CA LEU A 102 -17.42 -1.24 -10.88
C LEU A 102 -16.84 -2.44 -10.12
N ILE A 103 -17.06 -2.50 -8.80
CA ILE A 103 -16.48 -3.54 -7.94
C ILE A 103 -17.56 -4.56 -7.53
N ARG A 104 -17.34 -5.82 -7.92
CA ARG A 104 -18.10 -7.02 -7.55
C ARG A 104 -17.16 -8.23 -7.43
N GLY A 105 -17.56 -9.24 -6.67
CA GLY A 105 -16.72 -10.38 -6.31
C GLY A 105 -16.52 -11.38 -7.44
N GLU A 106 -17.59 -11.65 -8.20
CA GLU A 106 -17.63 -12.59 -9.32
C GLU A 106 -18.12 -11.89 -10.59
N ASP A 107 -17.79 -12.39 -11.78
CA ASP A 107 -18.19 -11.83 -13.09
C ASP A 107 -17.96 -10.31 -13.23
N MET A 108 -16.77 -9.86 -12.85
CA MET A 108 -16.38 -8.45 -12.96
C MET A 108 -16.45 -7.97 -14.42
N GLU A 109 -17.05 -6.80 -14.65
CA GLU A 109 -17.15 -6.15 -15.96
C GLU A 109 -15.84 -5.45 -16.36
N LEU A 110 -14.73 -6.20 -16.34
CA LEU A 110 -13.40 -5.68 -16.65
C LEU A 110 -13.33 -5.15 -18.10
N GLY A 111 -12.78 -3.95 -18.26
CA GLY A 111 -12.62 -3.31 -19.57
C GLY A 111 -13.88 -2.59 -20.08
N ARG A 112 -14.98 -2.57 -19.30
CA ARG A 112 -16.18 -1.79 -19.65
C ARG A 112 -15.87 -0.30 -19.84
N ASP A 113 -15.02 0.25 -18.97
CA ASP A 113 -14.63 1.66 -19.00
C ASP A 113 -13.18 1.86 -18.52
N SER A 114 -12.73 3.11 -18.47
CA SER A 114 -11.37 3.47 -18.04
C SER A 114 -11.09 3.20 -16.56
N ASP A 115 -12.14 3.03 -15.77
CA ASP A 115 -12.12 3.04 -14.31
C ASP A 115 -12.31 1.59 -13.77
N THR A 116 -12.74 0.65 -14.62
CA THR A 116 -12.99 -0.77 -14.28
C THR A 116 -11.99 -1.68 -15.00
N GLY A 117 -10.86 -1.95 -14.36
CA GLY A 117 -9.78 -2.73 -14.96
C GLY A 117 -8.90 -3.48 -13.94
N GLY A 118 -7.59 -3.53 -14.19
CA GLY A 118 -6.66 -4.30 -13.36
C GLY A 118 -6.65 -3.92 -11.88
N GLN A 119 -6.91 -2.64 -11.56
CA GLN A 119 -7.01 -2.15 -10.20
C GLN A 119 -8.20 -2.75 -9.43
N VAL A 120 -9.38 -2.87 -10.07
CA VAL A 120 -10.57 -3.53 -9.51
C VAL A 120 -10.29 -5.00 -9.23
N LYS A 121 -9.73 -5.71 -10.21
CA LYS A 121 -9.35 -7.12 -10.03
C LYS A 121 -8.35 -7.28 -8.88
N TYR A 122 -7.32 -6.45 -8.85
CA TYR A 122 -6.30 -6.50 -7.79
C TYR A 122 -6.91 -6.36 -6.39
N VAL A 123 -7.78 -5.35 -6.17
CA VAL A 123 -8.28 -5.08 -4.82
C VAL A 123 -9.26 -6.17 -4.34
N VAL A 124 -10.06 -6.75 -5.24
CA VAL A 124 -10.95 -7.88 -4.90
C VAL A 124 -10.14 -9.13 -4.56
N GLU A 125 -9.12 -9.47 -5.36
CA GLU A 125 -8.26 -10.63 -5.06
C GLU A 125 -7.43 -10.41 -3.80
N LEU A 126 -6.95 -9.19 -3.57
CA LEU A 126 -6.26 -8.83 -2.32
C LEU A 126 -7.18 -9.03 -1.11
N ALA A 127 -8.43 -8.56 -1.18
CA ALA A 127 -9.40 -8.74 -0.12
C ALA A 127 -9.65 -10.23 0.18
N ARG A 128 -9.85 -11.04 -0.88
CA ARG A 128 -10.08 -12.49 -0.78
C ARG A 128 -8.87 -13.21 -0.17
N ALA A 129 -7.66 -12.87 -0.62
CA ALA A 129 -6.41 -13.42 -0.10
C ALA A 129 -6.22 -13.06 1.38
N LEU A 130 -6.35 -11.78 1.75
CA LEU A 130 -6.24 -11.31 3.14
C LEU A 130 -7.29 -11.98 4.05
N GLY A 131 -8.53 -12.11 3.57
CA GLY A 131 -9.62 -12.77 4.32
C GLY A 131 -9.39 -14.26 4.54
N SER A 132 -8.50 -14.88 3.76
CA SER A 132 -8.10 -16.29 3.91
C SER A 132 -6.80 -16.46 4.71
N MET A 133 -6.11 -15.36 5.07
CA MET A 133 -4.88 -15.43 5.85
C MET A 133 -5.18 -15.75 7.32
N PRO A 134 -4.48 -16.70 7.95
CA PRO A 134 -4.79 -17.03 9.34
C PRO A 134 -4.35 -15.89 10.28
N GLY A 135 -5.19 -15.62 11.29
CA GLY A 135 -5.07 -14.45 12.16
C GLY A 135 -5.85 -13.23 11.66
N VAL A 136 -6.20 -13.16 10.38
CA VAL A 136 -7.17 -12.17 9.86
C VAL A 136 -8.57 -12.69 10.14
N TYR A 137 -9.33 -11.92 10.91
CA TYR A 137 -10.71 -12.23 11.21
C TYR A 137 -11.64 -11.68 10.13
N ARG A 138 -11.45 -10.42 9.71
CA ARG A 138 -12.35 -9.73 8.79
C ARG A 138 -11.61 -8.78 7.87
N VAL A 139 -12.04 -8.69 6.62
CA VAL A 139 -11.60 -7.71 5.64
C VAL A 139 -12.81 -7.04 5.01
N ASP A 140 -12.91 -5.72 5.11
CA ASP A 140 -13.98 -4.95 4.47
C ASP A 140 -13.39 -4.11 3.33
N LEU A 141 -13.81 -4.38 2.10
CA LEU A 141 -13.53 -3.57 0.92
C LEU A 141 -14.65 -2.54 0.72
N LEU A 142 -14.39 -1.31 1.14
CA LEU A 142 -15.33 -0.19 1.01
C LEU A 142 -15.30 0.37 -0.41
N THR A 143 -16.47 0.45 -1.02
CA THR A 143 -16.66 1.02 -2.37
C THR A 143 -17.97 1.78 -2.48
N ARG A 144 -18.25 2.34 -3.65
CA ARG A 144 -19.50 3.07 -3.94
C ARG A 144 -20.63 2.11 -4.29
N GLN A 145 -21.82 2.38 -3.78
CA GLN A 145 -23.06 1.71 -4.21
C GLN A 145 -23.56 2.37 -5.50
N ILE A 146 -23.78 1.57 -6.54
CA ILE A 146 -24.19 2.03 -7.87
C ILE A 146 -25.49 1.33 -8.23
N SER A 147 -26.53 2.10 -8.52
CA SER A 147 -27.84 1.58 -8.91
C SER A 147 -28.20 2.21 -10.25
N ALA A 148 -27.46 1.83 -11.29
CA ALA A 148 -27.70 2.28 -12.65
C ALA A 148 -28.33 1.14 -13.46
N PRO A 149 -29.27 1.44 -14.38
CA PRO A 149 -29.99 0.41 -15.13
C PRO A 149 -29.13 -0.33 -16.17
N ASP A 150 -27.95 0.20 -16.48
CA ASP A 150 -27.03 -0.31 -17.50
C ASP A 150 -25.92 -1.20 -16.93
N VAL A 151 -25.88 -1.40 -15.62
CA VAL A 151 -24.95 -2.30 -14.91
C VAL A 151 -25.73 -3.39 -14.18
N ASP A 152 -25.03 -4.44 -13.78
CA ASP A 152 -25.62 -5.51 -12.98
C ASP A 152 -26.23 -4.97 -11.66
N TRP A 153 -27.39 -5.49 -11.29
CA TRP A 153 -28.12 -5.07 -10.08
C TRP A 153 -27.31 -5.32 -8.79
N SER A 154 -26.36 -6.26 -8.81
CA SER A 154 -25.48 -6.58 -7.68
C SER A 154 -24.59 -5.42 -7.23
N TYR A 155 -24.25 -4.44 -8.08
CA TYR A 155 -23.57 -3.21 -7.63
C TYR A 155 -24.45 -2.34 -6.71
N GLY A 156 -25.75 -2.58 -6.74
CA GLY A 156 -26.73 -1.99 -5.83
C GLY A 156 -26.82 -2.71 -4.49
N GLU A 157 -26.25 -3.91 -4.34
CA GLU A 157 -26.31 -4.66 -3.07
C GLU A 157 -25.30 -4.07 -2.06
N PRO A 158 -25.77 -3.63 -0.88
CA PRO A 158 -24.93 -2.91 0.09
C PRO A 158 -23.82 -3.77 0.70
N THR A 159 -23.96 -5.09 0.67
CA THR A 159 -22.95 -6.03 1.19
C THR A 159 -22.91 -7.27 0.32
N GLU A 160 -21.70 -7.69 -0.03
CA GLU A 160 -21.43 -8.93 -0.78
C GLU A 160 -20.27 -9.66 -0.11
N MET A 161 -20.44 -10.96 0.18
CA MET A 161 -19.36 -11.78 0.74
C MET A 161 -18.48 -12.31 -0.40
N LEU A 162 -17.17 -12.15 -0.27
CA LEU A 162 -16.19 -12.72 -1.19
C LEU A 162 -15.90 -14.17 -0.77
N THR A 163 -16.38 -15.12 -1.57
CA THR A 163 -16.12 -16.54 -1.33
C THR A 163 -14.63 -16.85 -1.52
N PRO A 164 -13.99 -17.57 -0.58
CA PRO A 164 -12.62 -18.05 -0.76
C PRO A 164 -12.52 -18.98 -1.98
N ARG A 165 -11.40 -18.91 -2.73
CA ARG A 165 -11.16 -19.73 -3.93
C ARG A 165 -10.74 -21.17 -3.61
N SER A 166 -10.18 -21.42 -2.43
CA SER A 166 -9.75 -22.75 -1.97
C SER A 166 -10.69 -23.27 -0.88
N SER A 167 -11.42 -24.34 -1.17
CA SER A 167 -12.33 -25.03 -0.24
C SER A 167 -11.61 -25.73 0.92
N ASP A 168 -10.30 -25.90 0.80
CA ASP A 168 -9.51 -26.69 1.72
C ASP A 168 -8.79 -25.73 2.66
N SER A 169 -9.36 -25.52 3.85
CA SER A 169 -8.69 -25.36 5.17
C SER A 169 -9.40 -24.34 6.08
N PHE A 170 -9.77 -24.80 7.28
CA PHE A 170 -10.15 -24.00 8.48
C PHE A 170 -11.55 -23.35 8.55
N MET A 171 -12.60 -24.02 8.07
CA MET A 171 -14.00 -23.62 8.34
C MET A 171 -14.52 -23.95 9.76
N HIS A 172 -13.70 -24.55 10.61
CA HIS A 172 -14.07 -24.79 12.01
C HIS A 172 -13.47 -23.67 12.88
N GLU A 173 -14.33 -22.83 13.48
CA GLU A 173 -14.06 -21.76 14.47
C GLU A 173 -14.02 -20.29 13.99
N MET A 174 -14.42 -19.97 12.76
CA MET A 174 -14.62 -18.56 12.40
C MET A 174 -16.06 -18.09 12.70
N GLY A 175 -16.20 -16.95 13.38
CA GLY A 175 -17.51 -16.40 13.76
C GLY A 175 -18.31 -15.89 12.56
N GLU A 176 -19.61 -15.63 12.74
CA GLU A 176 -20.58 -15.28 11.67
C GLU A 176 -20.20 -14.11 10.74
N SER A 177 -19.22 -13.28 11.12
CA SER A 177 -18.76 -12.13 10.33
C SER A 177 -17.30 -12.21 9.92
N SER A 178 -16.72 -13.41 9.89
CA SER A 178 -15.37 -13.61 9.39
C SER A 178 -15.30 -13.62 7.86
N GLY A 179 -14.10 -13.39 7.33
CA GLY A 179 -13.81 -13.44 5.90
C GLY A 179 -13.75 -12.05 5.26
N ALA A 180 -13.91 -12.01 3.94
CA ALA A 180 -13.81 -10.78 3.16
C ALA A 180 -15.18 -10.36 2.60
N TYR A 181 -15.48 -9.07 2.67
CA TYR A 181 -16.74 -8.49 2.23
C TYR A 181 -16.50 -7.25 1.37
N ILE A 182 -17.27 -7.09 0.30
CA ILE A 182 -17.46 -5.81 -0.37
C ILE A 182 -18.59 -5.08 0.36
N ILE A 183 -18.30 -3.87 0.82
CA ILE A 183 -19.26 -3.00 1.51
C ILE A 183 -19.50 -1.77 0.63
N ARG A 184 -20.71 -1.66 0.08
CA ARG A 184 -21.06 -0.59 -0.85
C ARG A 184 -21.79 0.54 -0.14
N ILE A 185 -21.27 1.75 -0.31
CA ILE A 185 -21.73 2.94 0.40
C ILE A 185 -22.52 3.83 -0.56
N PRO A 186 -23.77 4.20 -0.24
CA PRO A 186 -24.54 5.11 -1.09
C PRO A 186 -23.96 6.53 -1.00
N PHE A 187 -23.33 6.98 -2.09
CA PHE A 187 -22.96 8.38 -2.28
C PHE A 187 -22.84 8.75 -3.75
N GLY A 188 -22.99 10.04 -4.03
CA GLY A 188 -23.07 10.56 -5.39
C GLY A 188 -24.41 10.21 -6.08
N PRO A 189 -24.57 10.55 -7.37
CA PRO A 189 -25.77 10.22 -8.14
C PRO A 189 -25.91 8.70 -8.29
N ARG A 190 -27.07 8.10 -7.99
CA ARG A 190 -27.20 6.62 -7.98
C ARG A 190 -27.02 5.99 -9.36
N ASP A 191 -27.42 6.73 -10.38
CA ASP A 191 -27.57 6.30 -11.77
C ASP A 191 -26.36 6.68 -12.64
N ASN A 192 -25.33 7.30 -12.06
CA ASN A 192 -24.11 7.70 -12.79
C ASN A 192 -22.91 6.85 -12.37
N ILE A 193 -22.38 6.08 -13.31
CA ILE A 193 -21.19 5.23 -13.13
C ILE A 193 -19.92 6.10 -12.95
N PHE A 194 -19.81 7.22 -13.66
CA PHE A 194 -18.60 8.02 -13.67
C PHE A 194 -18.51 8.96 -12.46
N LEU A 195 -17.46 8.76 -11.65
CA LEU A 195 -17.14 9.62 -10.51
C LEU A 195 -16.01 10.62 -10.83
N LYS A 196 -15.88 11.07 -12.08
CA LYS A 196 -14.78 11.98 -12.48
C LYS A 196 -14.91 13.41 -11.93
N ASN A 197 -16.07 13.77 -11.36
CA ASN A 197 -16.39 15.16 -11.00
C ASN A 197 -16.78 15.38 -9.51
N PHE A 198 -16.70 14.37 -8.64
CA PHE A 198 -17.29 14.49 -7.30
C PHE A 198 -16.29 15.02 -6.26
N SER A 199 -16.42 16.32 -5.96
CA SER A 199 -15.67 17.04 -4.94
C SER A 199 -16.28 16.86 -3.53
N GLY A 200 -15.45 16.50 -2.55
CA GLY A 200 -15.61 16.72 -1.09
C GLY A 200 -16.78 16.05 -0.35
N HIS A 201 -17.89 15.73 -1.02
CA HIS A 201 -19.12 15.21 -0.41
C HIS A 201 -19.08 13.70 -0.17
N THR A 202 -18.13 12.98 -0.76
CA THR A 202 -17.83 11.56 -0.49
C THR A 202 -17.45 11.34 0.98
N PHE A 203 -16.80 12.32 1.62
CA PHE A 203 -16.22 12.22 2.95
C PHE A 203 -17.25 12.06 4.09
N LYS A 204 -18.29 12.91 4.12
CA LYS A 204 -19.32 12.83 5.18
C LYS A 204 -20.04 11.48 5.18
N ASN A 205 -20.27 10.90 4.00
CA ASN A 205 -20.95 9.63 3.85
C ASN A 205 -20.06 8.45 4.25
N LEU A 206 -18.77 8.48 3.91
CA LEU A 206 -17.84 7.40 4.29
C LEU A 206 -17.64 7.29 5.81
N LEU A 207 -17.51 8.43 6.51
CA LEU A 207 -17.37 8.46 7.97
C LEU A 207 -18.65 7.99 8.70
N MET A 208 -19.82 8.39 8.19
CA MET A 208 -21.12 7.94 8.72
C MET A 208 -21.34 6.44 8.49
N VAL A 209 -20.97 5.91 7.31
CA VAL A 209 -21.17 4.49 7.00
C VAL A 209 -20.14 3.59 7.66
N HIS A 210 -18.91 4.05 7.85
CA HIS A 210 -17.96 3.35 8.71
C HIS A 210 -18.51 3.18 10.15
N SER A 211 -19.14 4.23 10.70
CA SER A 211 -19.80 4.12 12.01
C SER A 211 -20.95 3.09 12.03
N ALA A 212 -21.63 2.87 10.90
CA ALA A 212 -22.69 1.87 10.73
C ALA A 212 -22.13 0.44 10.51
N CYS A 213 -21.08 0.27 9.69
CA CYS A 213 -20.38 -1.02 9.53
C CYS A 213 -19.75 -1.46 10.87
N PHE A 214 -19.27 -0.49 11.66
CA PHE A 214 -18.83 -0.73 13.03
C PHE A 214 -19.96 -1.09 13.98
N ALA A 215 -21.15 -0.55 13.75
CA ALA A 215 -22.32 -0.98 14.49
C ALA A 215 -22.60 -2.46 14.16
N ASP A 216 -22.55 -2.89 12.89
CA ASP A 216 -22.74 -4.30 12.52
C ASP A 216 -21.66 -5.24 13.08
N VAL A 217 -20.38 -4.86 13.03
CA VAL A 217 -19.30 -5.64 13.69
C VAL A 217 -19.51 -5.71 15.20
N LYS A 218 -20.02 -4.63 15.83
CA LYS A 218 -20.38 -4.59 17.26
C LYS A 218 -21.65 -5.40 17.58
N SER A 219 -22.63 -5.43 16.68
CA SER A 219 -23.92 -6.12 16.83
C SER A 219 -23.75 -7.62 16.70
N SER A 220 -23.04 -8.06 15.65
CA SER A 220 -22.79 -9.47 15.34
C SER A 220 -22.10 -10.19 16.51
N ARG A 221 -21.18 -9.51 17.22
CA ARG A 221 -20.49 -10.08 18.38
C ARG A 221 -21.28 -9.99 19.71
N ARG A 222 -22.30 -9.13 19.80
CA ARG A 222 -23.19 -9.09 20.98
C ARG A 222 -24.10 -10.30 21.05
N ALA A 223 -24.43 -10.93 19.92
CA ALA A 223 -25.22 -12.15 19.87
C ALA A 223 -24.43 -13.39 20.35
N ILE A 224 -23.09 -13.36 20.25
CA ILE A 224 -22.20 -14.48 20.61
C ILE A 224 -21.34 -14.10 21.83
N GLY A 225 -21.97 -14.09 23.00
CA GLY A 225 -21.28 -14.26 24.29
C GLY A 225 -20.08 -13.34 24.60
N GLY A 226 -20.31 -12.03 24.74
CA GLY A 226 -19.47 -11.17 25.60
C GLY A 226 -18.27 -10.43 24.98
N GLY A 227 -18.14 -10.32 23.65
CA GLY A 227 -16.91 -9.83 23.01
C GLY A 227 -16.75 -8.31 22.88
N GLN A 228 -15.58 -7.79 23.29
CA GLN A 228 -15.12 -6.42 23.01
C GLN A 228 -15.21 -6.05 21.51
N PRO A 229 -15.45 -4.77 21.17
CA PRO A 229 -15.44 -4.30 19.78
C PRO A 229 -14.07 -4.57 19.13
N ILE A 230 -14.06 -5.09 17.91
CA ILE A 230 -12.85 -5.26 17.12
C ILE A 230 -12.62 -3.96 16.34
N TRP A 231 -11.43 -3.40 16.50
CA TRP A 231 -10.99 -2.21 15.78
C TRP A 231 -10.09 -2.60 14.62
N PRO A 232 -10.15 -1.88 13.48
CA PRO A 232 -9.28 -2.14 12.36
C PRO A 232 -7.85 -1.84 12.80
N VAL A 233 -6.95 -2.71 12.38
CA VAL A 233 -5.52 -2.58 12.66
C VAL A 233 -4.80 -1.81 11.56
N ALA A 234 -5.42 -1.68 10.39
CA ALA A 234 -4.88 -1.01 9.23
C ALA A 234 -6.01 -0.56 8.28
N ILE A 235 -5.78 0.54 7.58
CA ILE A 235 -6.63 1.05 6.50
C ILE A 235 -5.80 1.18 5.24
N HIS A 236 -6.18 0.51 4.17
CA HIS A 236 -5.45 0.50 2.90
C HIS A 236 -6.23 1.23 1.81
N GLY A 237 -5.75 2.41 1.42
CA GLY A 237 -6.31 3.16 0.30
C GLY A 237 -5.74 2.68 -1.03
N HIS A 238 -6.62 2.48 -2.02
CA HIS A 238 -6.24 2.09 -3.38
C HIS A 238 -6.67 3.18 -4.37
N TYR A 239 -5.69 3.78 -5.06
CA TYR A 239 -5.84 4.91 -5.98
C TYR A 239 -6.15 6.25 -5.28
N ALA A 240 -5.99 7.34 -6.03
CA ALA A 240 -6.01 8.71 -5.50
C ALA A 240 -7.31 9.10 -4.81
N ASP A 241 -8.47 8.67 -5.33
CA ASP A 241 -9.78 8.97 -4.78
C ASP A 241 -10.01 8.31 -3.40
N ALA A 242 -9.50 7.09 -3.23
CA ALA A 242 -9.47 6.41 -1.95
C ALA A 242 -8.41 6.97 -1.01
N GLY A 243 -7.34 7.58 -1.54
CA GLY A 243 -6.23 8.17 -0.77
C GLY A 243 -6.71 9.19 0.26
N ASP A 244 -7.45 10.21 -0.17
CA ASP A 244 -8.03 11.23 0.71
C ASP A 244 -8.96 10.61 1.77
N SER A 245 -9.79 9.66 1.32
CA SER A 245 -10.76 8.99 2.18
C SER A 245 -10.08 8.13 3.26
N ALA A 246 -9.03 7.40 2.88
CA ALA A 246 -8.23 6.57 3.76
C ALA A 246 -7.44 7.43 4.75
N ALA A 247 -6.85 8.55 4.32
CA ALA A 247 -6.11 9.47 5.19
C ALA A 247 -7.01 10.04 6.29
N LEU A 248 -8.22 10.49 5.90
CA LEU A 248 -9.16 11.04 6.87
C LEU A 248 -9.71 9.97 7.82
N LEU A 249 -10.02 8.77 7.32
CA LEU A 249 -10.50 7.67 8.16
C LEU A 249 -9.41 7.18 9.12
N SER A 250 -8.18 7.03 8.63
CA SER A 250 -6.99 6.69 9.41
C SER A 250 -6.78 7.68 10.55
N GLY A 251 -6.77 8.99 10.24
CA GLY A 251 -6.63 10.04 11.24
C GLY A 251 -7.78 10.08 12.25
N ALA A 252 -9.01 9.85 11.82
CA ALA A 252 -10.18 9.83 12.70
C ALA A 252 -10.18 8.65 13.69
N LEU A 253 -9.68 7.48 13.26
CA LEU A 253 -9.61 6.27 14.07
C LEU A 253 -8.27 6.11 14.80
N ASN A 254 -7.27 6.90 14.43
CA ASN A 254 -5.89 6.76 14.87
C ASN A 254 -5.35 5.34 14.58
N VAL A 255 -5.50 4.89 13.33
CA VAL A 255 -5.11 3.56 12.83
C VAL A 255 -4.12 3.74 11.68
N PRO A 256 -3.04 2.94 11.58
CA PRO A 256 -2.08 3.05 10.48
C PRO A 256 -2.72 3.01 9.08
N MET A 257 -2.26 3.90 8.20
CA MET A 257 -2.65 3.92 6.80
C MET A 257 -1.61 3.23 5.92
N LEU A 258 -2.08 2.38 5.01
CA LEU A 258 -1.33 1.87 3.86
C LEU A 258 -1.89 2.50 2.58
N PHE A 259 -1.05 2.65 1.57
CA PHE A 259 -1.49 3.18 0.28
C PHE A 259 -0.88 2.45 -0.91
N THR A 260 -1.69 2.26 -1.95
CA THR A 260 -1.23 1.78 -3.26
C THR A 260 -1.77 2.70 -4.34
N GLY A 261 -0.86 3.31 -5.10
CA GLY A 261 -1.22 4.28 -6.13
C GLY A 261 -1.94 3.67 -7.33
N HIS A 262 -1.51 2.47 -7.78
CA HIS A 262 -1.89 1.79 -9.04
C HIS A 262 -1.50 2.54 -10.31
N SER A 263 -1.71 3.84 -10.34
CA SER A 263 -1.26 4.77 -11.37
C SER A 263 -1.08 6.14 -10.70
N LEU A 264 -0.11 6.92 -11.15
CA LEU A 264 0.24 8.19 -10.52
C LEU A 264 -0.05 9.39 -11.41
N GLY A 265 -0.69 10.42 -10.86
CA GLY A 265 -1.09 11.62 -11.56
C GLY A 265 0.08 12.44 -12.12
N ARG A 266 1.21 12.56 -11.41
CA ARG A 266 2.38 13.32 -11.90
C ARG A 266 3.02 12.64 -13.12
N ASP A 267 3.20 11.32 -13.07
CA ASP A 267 3.71 10.52 -14.20
C ASP A 267 2.75 10.61 -15.40
N LYS A 268 1.44 10.45 -15.16
CA LYS A 268 0.43 10.57 -16.22
C LYS A 268 0.42 11.96 -16.87
N LEU A 269 0.57 13.01 -16.08
CA LEU A 269 0.64 14.39 -16.57
C LEU A 269 1.87 14.59 -17.46
N ASP A 270 3.05 14.13 -17.02
CA ASP A 270 4.29 14.24 -17.78
C ASP A 270 4.19 13.51 -19.13
N GLN A 271 3.62 12.30 -19.14
CA GLN A 271 3.37 11.54 -20.37
C GLN A 271 2.41 12.27 -21.33
N LEU A 272 1.30 12.83 -20.82
CA LEU A 272 0.33 13.56 -21.65
C LEU A 272 0.93 14.85 -22.24
N LEU A 273 1.76 15.57 -21.48
CA LEU A 273 2.45 16.76 -21.96
C LEU A 273 3.49 16.42 -23.03
N LYS A 274 4.24 15.32 -22.87
CA LYS A 274 5.20 14.84 -23.87
C LYS A 274 4.57 14.49 -25.21
N GLN A 275 3.30 14.08 -25.23
CA GLN A 275 2.57 13.84 -26.48
C GLN A 275 2.28 15.13 -27.26
N GLY A 276 2.33 16.29 -26.61
CA GLY A 276 2.16 17.60 -27.26
C GLY A 276 0.77 17.88 -27.84
N ARG A 277 -0.23 17.03 -27.57
CA ARG A 277 -1.59 17.13 -28.14
C ARG A 277 -2.51 18.08 -27.37
N GLN A 278 -2.24 18.29 -26.08
CA GLN A 278 -3.08 19.07 -25.18
C GLN A 278 -2.21 19.92 -24.26
N THR A 279 -2.69 21.11 -23.93
CA THR A 279 -2.06 21.97 -22.91
C THR A 279 -2.30 21.42 -21.51
N ARG A 280 -1.50 21.87 -20.53
CA ARG A 280 -1.68 21.48 -19.12
C ARG A 280 -3.07 21.83 -18.61
N GLU A 281 -3.60 22.97 -19.06
CA GLU A 281 -4.92 23.48 -18.70
C GLU A 281 -6.03 22.60 -19.27
N GLU A 282 -5.92 22.16 -20.52
CA GLU A 282 -6.86 21.23 -21.17
C GLU A 282 -6.85 19.85 -20.51
N ILE A 283 -5.66 19.33 -20.19
CA ILE A 283 -5.49 18.06 -19.46
C ILE A 283 -6.16 18.18 -18.10
N ASN A 284 -5.91 19.26 -17.36
CA ASN A 284 -6.53 19.46 -16.05
C ASN A 284 -8.06 19.66 -16.14
N ALA A 285 -8.54 20.38 -17.16
CA ALA A 285 -9.98 20.56 -17.37
C ALA A 285 -10.68 19.21 -17.60
N THR A 286 -10.07 18.33 -18.39
CA THR A 286 -10.60 17.02 -18.80
C THR A 286 -10.49 15.97 -17.69
N TYR A 287 -9.30 15.81 -17.10
CA TYR A 287 -8.99 14.70 -16.19
C TYR A 287 -8.95 15.10 -14.72
N LYS A 288 -9.11 16.40 -14.40
CA LYS A 288 -8.93 16.94 -13.04
C LYS A 288 -7.59 16.52 -12.42
N ILE A 289 -6.54 16.46 -13.25
CA ILE A 289 -5.25 15.85 -12.89
C ILE A 289 -4.61 16.53 -11.67
N MET A 290 -4.79 17.84 -11.49
CA MET A 290 -4.23 18.55 -10.34
C MET A 290 -4.89 18.11 -9.03
N ARG A 291 -6.20 17.86 -9.05
CA ARG A 291 -6.93 17.36 -7.87
C ARG A 291 -6.50 15.94 -7.51
N ARG A 292 -6.25 15.11 -8.52
CA ARG A 292 -5.68 13.77 -8.34
C ARG A 292 -4.30 13.82 -7.69
N ILE A 293 -3.41 14.66 -8.19
CA ILE A 293 -2.05 14.83 -7.64
C ILE A 293 -2.12 15.30 -6.18
N GLU A 294 -2.99 16.26 -5.87
CA GLU A 294 -3.19 16.71 -4.48
C GLU A 294 -3.63 15.57 -3.56
N ALA A 295 -4.57 14.73 -4.00
CA ALA A 295 -5.03 13.59 -3.22
C ALA A 295 -3.93 12.53 -3.01
N GLU A 296 -3.07 12.33 -4.01
CA GLU A 296 -1.91 11.45 -3.93
C GLU A 296 -0.85 12.00 -2.94
N GLU A 297 -0.60 13.31 -2.91
CA GLU A 297 0.29 13.95 -1.93
C GLU A 297 -0.25 13.79 -0.49
N ILE A 298 -1.56 13.98 -0.29
CA ILE A 298 -2.20 13.79 1.02
C ILE A 298 -2.07 12.33 1.47
N ALA A 299 -2.36 11.38 0.58
CA ALA A 299 -2.20 9.96 0.88
C ALA A 299 -0.75 9.60 1.21
N LEU A 300 0.22 10.16 0.48
CA LEU A 300 1.64 9.93 0.69
C LEU A 300 2.09 10.43 2.07
N ASP A 301 1.66 11.62 2.48
CA ASP A 301 1.97 12.20 3.80
C ASP A 301 1.32 11.40 4.94
N ALA A 302 0.08 10.94 4.76
CA ALA A 302 -0.66 10.21 5.78
C ALA A 302 -0.24 8.72 5.93
N SER A 303 0.43 8.14 4.94
CA SER A 303 0.72 6.70 4.91
C SER A 303 1.90 6.32 5.79
N GLU A 304 1.76 5.20 6.51
CA GLU A 304 2.87 4.49 7.14
C GLU A 304 3.72 3.72 6.12
N ILE A 305 3.02 3.08 5.18
CA ILE A 305 3.60 2.24 4.14
C ILE A 305 2.93 2.56 2.81
N VAL A 306 3.74 2.68 1.77
CA VAL A 306 3.27 2.72 0.39
C VAL A 306 3.71 1.43 -0.30
N VAL A 307 2.75 0.68 -0.81
CA VAL A 307 2.98 -0.56 -1.54
C VAL A 307 3.05 -0.26 -3.03
N THR A 308 4.15 -0.64 -3.66
CA THR A 308 4.41 -0.47 -5.09
C THR A 308 4.58 -1.82 -5.77
N SER A 309 4.32 -1.88 -7.07
CA SER A 309 4.50 -3.12 -7.84
C SER A 309 5.96 -3.34 -8.21
N THR A 310 6.70 -2.25 -8.44
CA THR A 310 8.09 -2.31 -8.92
C THR A 310 8.98 -1.28 -8.21
N ARG A 311 10.29 -1.46 -8.37
CA ARG A 311 11.30 -0.47 -7.93
C ARG A 311 11.28 0.79 -8.79
N GLN A 312 11.00 0.64 -10.08
CA GLN A 312 10.87 1.76 -11.03
C GLN A 312 9.77 2.73 -10.59
N GLU A 313 8.63 2.21 -10.14
CA GLU A 313 7.53 3.02 -9.60
C GLU A 313 8.01 3.94 -8.46
N ILE A 314 8.91 3.45 -7.59
CA ILE A 314 9.47 4.24 -6.49
C ILE A 314 10.45 5.30 -7.01
N GLU A 315 11.45 4.87 -7.80
CA GLU A 315 12.60 5.71 -8.15
C GLU A 315 12.29 6.73 -9.27
N GLU A 316 11.30 6.46 -10.12
CA GLU A 316 10.96 7.30 -11.27
C GLU A 316 9.62 8.01 -11.13
N GLN A 317 8.60 7.38 -10.53
CA GLN A 317 7.26 7.96 -10.46
C GLN A 317 6.96 8.61 -9.11
N TRP A 318 7.11 7.88 -8.00
CA TRP A 318 6.92 8.44 -6.65
C TRP A 318 7.92 9.54 -6.32
N ARG A 319 9.14 9.45 -6.85
CA ARG A 319 10.16 10.50 -6.74
C ARG A 319 9.71 11.85 -7.32
N LEU A 320 8.69 11.87 -8.18
CA LEU A 320 8.14 13.10 -8.72
C LEU A 320 7.35 13.89 -7.67
N TYR A 321 6.93 13.29 -6.56
CA TYR A 321 6.05 13.91 -5.55
C TYR A 321 6.85 14.69 -4.50
N ASP A 322 6.29 15.79 -4.00
CA ASP A 322 6.99 16.67 -3.08
C ASP A 322 7.10 16.06 -1.68
N GLY A 323 6.11 15.24 -1.29
CA GLY A 323 6.12 14.46 -0.06
C GLY A 323 7.14 13.30 -0.05
N PHE A 324 7.84 13.03 -1.16
CA PHE A 324 8.75 11.89 -1.24
C PHE A 324 10.09 12.11 -1.97
N ASP A 325 11.17 11.93 -1.21
CA ASP A 325 12.57 11.86 -1.62
C ASP A 325 13.25 10.52 -1.21
N VAL A 326 13.68 9.74 -2.20
CA VAL A 326 14.27 8.41 -1.98
C VAL A 326 15.48 8.42 -1.03
N VAL A 327 16.31 9.47 -1.07
CA VAL A 327 17.52 9.55 -0.25
C VAL A 327 17.17 9.85 1.21
N LEU A 328 16.20 10.75 1.43
CA LEU A 328 15.72 11.10 2.75
C LEU A 328 15.02 9.91 3.43
N GLU A 329 14.19 9.15 2.71
CA GLU A 329 13.53 7.95 3.24
C GLU A 329 14.58 6.97 3.78
N ARG A 330 15.60 6.67 2.95
CA ARG A 330 16.65 5.72 3.32
C ARG A 330 17.42 6.18 4.56
N LYS A 331 17.73 7.48 4.65
CA LYS A 331 18.41 8.08 5.81
C LYS A 331 17.54 8.02 7.06
N LEU A 332 16.26 8.35 6.97
CA LEU A 332 15.34 8.28 8.11
C LEU A 332 15.19 6.84 8.60
N ARG A 333 15.07 5.88 7.69
CA ARG A 333 15.01 4.45 8.00
C ARG A 333 16.28 3.95 8.69
N ALA A 334 17.46 4.32 8.20
CA ALA A 334 18.72 3.96 8.83
C ALA A 334 18.83 4.52 10.27
N ARG A 335 18.38 5.77 10.49
CA ARG A 335 18.31 6.38 11.82
C ARG A 335 17.35 5.64 12.75
N ILE A 336 16.13 5.34 12.29
CA ILE A 336 15.13 4.59 13.06
C ILE A 336 15.69 3.22 13.48
N LYS A 337 16.32 2.48 12.55
CA LYS A 337 16.93 1.18 12.82
C LYS A 337 18.03 1.25 13.89
N ARG A 338 18.76 2.36 13.94
CA ARG A 338 19.83 2.62 14.93
C ARG A 338 19.32 3.25 16.22
N GLY A 339 18.00 3.45 16.38
CA GLY A 339 17.42 4.13 17.55
C GLY A 339 17.79 5.61 17.66
N VAL A 340 18.19 6.24 16.55
CA VAL A 340 18.59 7.65 16.49
C VAL A 340 17.39 8.52 16.15
N SER A 341 17.21 9.62 16.89
CA SER A 341 16.11 10.56 16.65
C SER A 341 16.09 11.10 15.20
N CYS A 342 14.91 11.10 14.59
CA CYS A 342 14.64 11.72 13.29
C CYS A 342 14.18 13.18 13.40
N TYR A 343 14.22 13.77 14.60
CA TYR A 343 13.78 15.16 14.86
C TYR A 343 12.34 15.45 14.39
N GLY A 344 11.45 14.46 14.51
CA GLY A 344 10.06 14.57 14.07
C GLY A 344 9.87 14.51 12.55
N ARG A 345 10.94 14.29 11.77
CA ARG A 345 10.81 14.00 10.34
C ARG A 345 10.32 12.58 10.15
N TYR A 346 9.36 12.44 9.26
CA TYR A 346 8.70 11.19 8.92
C TYR A 346 8.57 11.09 7.40
N MET A 347 8.49 9.86 6.93
CA MET A 347 8.39 9.56 5.51
C MET A 347 7.85 8.14 5.34
N PRO A 348 6.90 7.91 4.42
CA PRO A 348 6.34 6.59 4.20
C PRO A 348 7.41 5.59 3.80
N ARG A 349 7.32 4.39 4.35
CA ARG A 349 8.16 3.28 3.92
C ARG A 349 7.63 2.73 2.60
N MET A 350 8.46 2.76 1.56
CA MET A 350 8.16 2.14 0.28
C MET A 350 8.43 0.62 0.34
N VAL A 351 7.44 -0.19 -0.03
CA VAL A 351 7.54 -1.66 -0.05
C VAL A 351 7.11 -2.18 -1.41
N ILE A 352 7.99 -2.96 -2.04
CA ILE A 352 7.70 -3.58 -3.32
C ILE A 352 7.00 -4.91 -3.07
N ILE A 353 5.74 -5.03 -3.50
CA ILE A 353 4.95 -6.26 -3.47
C ILE A 353 4.37 -6.45 -4.88
N PRO A 354 5.05 -7.21 -5.75
CA PRO A 354 4.56 -7.43 -7.10
C PRO A 354 3.21 -8.14 -7.07
N PRO A 355 2.22 -7.72 -7.87
CA PRO A 355 0.97 -8.44 -8.00
C PRO A 355 1.21 -9.85 -8.56
N GLY A 356 0.52 -10.85 -8.01
CA GLY A 356 0.44 -12.19 -8.59
C GLY A 356 -0.54 -12.25 -9.76
N MET A 357 -0.44 -13.32 -10.55
CA MET A 357 -1.41 -13.64 -11.61
C MET A 357 -2.11 -14.95 -11.25
N GLU A 358 -3.43 -14.98 -11.35
CA GLU A 358 -4.22 -16.20 -11.18
C GLU A 358 -4.45 -16.89 -12.51
N PHE A 359 -4.20 -18.19 -12.57
CA PHE A 359 -4.24 -19.00 -13.80
C PHE A 359 -5.61 -19.65 -14.08
N ASN A 360 -6.57 -19.58 -13.15
CA ASN A 360 -7.83 -20.36 -13.22
C ASN A 360 -8.76 -20.01 -14.40
N HIS A 361 -8.58 -18.85 -15.03
CA HIS A 361 -9.41 -18.39 -16.15
C HIS A 361 -8.67 -18.37 -17.50
N ILE A 362 -7.45 -18.92 -17.57
CA ILE A 362 -6.76 -19.09 -18.85
C ILE A 362 -7.23 -20.42 -19.43
N THR A 363 -8.31 -20.38 -20.22
CA THR A 363 -8.70 -21.51 -21.06
C THR A 363 -7.63 -21.69 -22.13
N ILE A 364 -6.80 -22.71 -21.98
CA ILE A 364 -5.96 -23.22 -23.07
C ILE A 364 -6.96 -23.81 -24.08
N HIS A 365 -7.18 -23.12 -25.19
CA HIS A 365 -7.91 -23.69 -26.30
C HIS A 365 -6.99 -24.70 -26.99
N ASP A 366 -7.09 -25.97 -26.60
CA ASP A 366 -6.60 -27.07 -27.43
C ASP A 366 -7.45 -27.07 -28.70
N GLY A 367 -6.86 -26.64 -29.80
CA GLY A 367 -7.49 -26.67 -31.11
C GLY A 367 -7.55 -28.11 -31.63
N ASP A 368 -8.75 -28.58 -31.93
CA ASP A 368 -9.02 -29.82 -32.65
C ASP A 368 -8.16 -29.92 -33.93
N VAL A 369 -7.35 -30.97 -34.02
CA VAL A 369 -6.84 -31.48 -35.29
C VAL A 369 -7.02 -33.00 -35.28
N ASP A 370 -8.00 -33.45 -36.06
CA ASP A 370 -8.18 -34.85 -36.45
C ASP A 370 -6.89 -35.43 -37.04
N GLY A 371 -6.49 -36.62 -36.58
CA GLY A 371 -5.44 -37.42 -37.20
C GLY A 371 -4.87 -38.51 -36.29
N GLU A 372 -5.37 -39.74 -36.45
CA GLU A 372 -4.81 -40.95 -35.84
C GLU A 372 -3.35 -41.21 -36.29
N SER A 373 -2.43 -41.51 -35.36
CA SER A 373 -1.52 -42.68 -35.41
C SER A 373 -0.54 -42.73 -34.22
N GLU A 374 -0.19 -43.96 -33.85
CA GLU A 374 0.55 -44.42 -32.67
C GLU A 374 2.03 -44.02 -32.58
N GLY A 375 2.57 -43.97 -31.35
CA GLY A 375 3.86 -44.60 -31.04
C GLY A 375 5.11 -43.71 -30.83
N THR A 376 5.54 -43.64 -29.57
CA THR A 376 6.93 -43.61 -29.05
C THR A 376 7.89 -42.43 -29.33
N ASP A 377 8.30 -41.82 -28.21
CA ASP A 377 9.62 -41.33 -27.82
C ASP A 377 10.32 -40.13 -28.49
N GLU A 378 10.68 -39.21 -27.57
CA GLU A 378 11.83 -38.30 -27.52
C GLU A 378 11.88 -37.03 -28.39
N ASN A 379 12.00 -35.92 -27.65
CA ASN A 379 12.61 -34.63 -28.00
C ASN A 379 12.10 -33.91 -29.25
N SER A 380 11.27 -32.90 -29.05
CA SER A 380 11.22 -31.76 -29.96
C SER A 380 10.80 -30.48 -29.24
N ALA A 381 11.73 -29.53 -29.28
CA ALA A 381 11.64 -28.10 -29.01
C ALA A 381 10.27 -27.54 -28.58
N VAL A 382 10.25 -26.97 -27.38
CA VAL A 382 9.30 -25.94 -26.95
C VAL A 382 9.32 -24.83 -28.01
N LEU A 383 8.31 -24.82 -28.88
CA LEU A 383 8.06 -23.68 -29.75
C LEU A 383 7.32 -22.65 -28.90
N ASP A 384 7.98 -21.51 -28.69
CA ASP A 384 7.43 -20.40 -27.92
C ASP A 384 6.04 -19.99 -28.46
N PRO A 385 5.06 -19.73 -27.58
CA PRO A 385 3.75 -19.28 -27.99
C PRO A 385 3.85 -17.96 -28.79
N PRO A 386 2.95 -17.71 -29.76
CA PRO A 386 3.01 -16.53 -30.63
C PRO A 386 3.00 -15.19 -29.88
N ILE A 387 2.59 -15.17 -28.60
CA ILE A 387 2.62 -14.00 -27.72
C ILE A 387 4.05 -13.56 -27.35
N TRP A 388 5.02 -14.49 -27.36
CA TRP A 388 6.41 -14.19 -27.04
C TRP A 388 7.04 -13.28 -28.09
N SER A 389 6.62 -13.40 -29.36
CA SER A 389 7.04 -12.51 -30.43
C SER A 389 6.51 -11.07 -30.25
N GLU A 390 5.31 -10.91 -29.66
CA GLU A 390 4.74 -9.58 -29.33
C GLU A 390 5.37 -8.95 -28.09
N ILE A 391 5.68 -9.76 -27.06
CA ILE A 391 6.40 -9.32 -25.85
C ILE A 391 7.82 -8.89 -26.23
N MET A 392 8.53 -9.66 -27.05
CA MET A 392 9.87 -9.30 -27.50
C MET A 392 9.88 -8.07 -28.42
N ARG A 393 8.82 -7.85 -29.22
CA ARG A 393 8.65 -6.61 -30.01
C ARG A 393 8.50 -5.36 -29.13
N PHE A 394 7.93 -5.49 -27.94
CA PHE A 394 7.83 -4.38 -26.97
C PHE A 394 9.21 -3.98 -26.39
N PHE A 395 10.17 -4.91 -26.37
CA PHE A 395 11.52 -4.67 -25.84
C PHE A 395 12.60 -4.38 -26.90
N THR A 396 12.31 -4.48 -28.20
CA THR A 396 13.32 -4.35 -29.26
C THR A 396 13.11 -3.21 -30.26
N ASN A 397 12.22 -2.25 -29.99
CA ASN A 397 12.14 -1.05 -30.83
C ASN A 397 12.60 0.19 -30.03
N PRO A 398 13.75 0.81 -30.36
CA PRO A 398 14.35 1.91 -29.61
C PRO A 398 13.54 3.21 -29.62
#